data_AF-A0A2E8S0A9-F1
#
_entry.id   AF-A0A2E8S0A9-F1
#
_cell.length_a   1.000
_cell.length_b   1.000
_cell.length_c   1.000
_cell.angle_alpha   90.00
_cell.angle_beta   90.00
_cell.angle_gamma   90.00
#
_symmetry.space_group_name_H-M   'P 1'
#
loop_
_entity.id
_entity.type
_entity.pdbx_description
1 polymer ?
#
loop_
_entity_poly.entity_id
_entity_poly.type
_entity_poly.pdbx_seq_one_letter_code
_entity_poly.pdbx_strand_id
1 'polypeptide(L)'
;MHTWVRFLGFALLVACSAGTDGSDPDIGSDTDLATPLDEGQNNCEVEPTFTSLQTSYFKTSCAFGSCHGGDNPEAGLDLSENGSYGDLINVEAVLAPGRILVIPNDPDNSYLYEKVTANPPAVGALMPIGTAEPVDPECRIKMLRQWIEDGAQDN
;
A
#
# COMPACT_ATOMS: atom_id res chain seq x y z
N MET A 1 54.72 -51.75 17.52
CA MET A 1 53.57 -52.44 16.90
C MET A 1 52.57 -51.36 16.48
N HIS A 2 52.85 -50.59 15.42
CA HIS A 2 52.48 -50.83 14.01
C HIS A 2 50.99 -51.25 13.92
N THR A 3 50.06 -50.48 13.31
CA THR A 3 50.00 -50.29 11.85
C THR A 3 49.09 -49.13 11.36
N TRP A 4 49.69 -48.24 10.55
CA TRP A 4 49.29 -47.65 9.25
C TRP A 4 47.92 -47.00 8.95
N VAL A 5 48.03 -45.70 8.62
CA VAL A 5 47.20 -44.86 7.74
C VAL A 5 47.13 -45.44 6.32
N ARG A 6 45.95 -45.34 5.66
CA ARG A 6 45.78 -45.10 4.20
C ARG A 6 44.29 -44.99 3.83
N PHE A 7 43.86 -43.80 3.41
CA PHE A 7 42.77 -43.67 2.44
C PHE A 7 43.32 -43.06 1.16
N LEU A 8 42.91 -43.67 0.06
CA LEU A 8 43.45 -43.60 -1.28
C LEU A 8 42.43 -42.90 -2.18
N GLY A 9 42.92 -41.99 -3.04
CA GLY A 9 42.30 -41.65 -4.32
C GLY A 9 41.19 -40.59 -4.29
N PHE A 10 41.00 -39.77 -5.31
CA PHE A 10 41.69 -39.63 -6.59
C PHE A 10 41.34 -38.24 -7.13
N ALA A 11 42.33 -37.50 -7.62
CA ALA A 11 42.12 -36.22 -8.29
C ALA A 11 41.51 -36.44 -9.69
N LEU A 12 40.57 -35.59 -10.09
CA LEU A 12 40.28 -35.35 -11.50
C LEU A 12 40.20 -33.85 -11.75
N LEU A 13 41.20 -33.36 -12.49
CA LEU A 13 41.25 -32.04 -13.10
C LEU A 13 40.21 -31.94 -14.21
N VAL A 14 39.48 -30.82 -14.27
CA VAL A 14 38.98 -30.27 -15.52
C VAL A 14 39.37 -28.80 -15.55
N ALA A 15 40.23 -28.48 -16.52
CA ALA A 15 40.60 -27.12 -16.89
C ALA A 15 39.62 -26.59 -17.96
N CYS A 16 39.31 -25.30 -17.89
CA CYS A 16 38.94 -24.53 -19.08
C CYS A 16 39.48 -23.11 -18.96
N SER A 17 39.74 -22.56 -20.14
CA SER A 17 40.80 -21.63 -20.47
C SER A 17 40.46 -20.16 -20.22
N ALA A 18 41.53 -19.36 -20.22
CA ALA A 18 41.52 -17.91 -20.16
C ALA A 18 40.63 -17.24 -21.22
N GLY A 19 39.95 -16.16 -20.80
CA GLY A 19 39.46 -15.08 -21.66
C GLY A 19 39.90 -13.76 -21.05
N THR A 20 40.83 -13.09 -21.70
CA THR A 20 41.21 -11.68 -21.49
C THR A 20 40.34 -10.78 -22.36
N ASP A 21 40.36 -9.47 -22.05
CA ASP A 21 39.71 -8.34 -22.75
C ASP A 21 38.26 -8.07 -22.31
N GLY A 22 37.80 -6.83 -22.10
CA GLY A 22 38.37 -5.52 -22.34
C GLY A 22 37.27 -4.64 -22.94
N SER A 23 37.11 -3.44 -22.39
CA SER A 23 36.31 -2.30 -22.91
C SER A 23 34.88 -2.19 -22.38
N ASP A 24 34.78 -1.31 -21.39
CA ASP A 24 33.68 -0.36 -21.21
C ASP A 24 33.55 0.52 -22.48
N PRO A 25 32.34 0.63 -23.04
CA PRO A 25 31.91 1.90 -23.60
C PRO A 25 30.60 2.37 -22.95
N ASP A 26 30.68 3.51 -22.27
CA ASP A 26 29.58 4.45 -22.13
C ASP A 26 28.91 4.65 -23.51
N ILE A 27 27.65 4.22 -23.64
CA ILE A 27 26.76 4.72 -24.68
C ILE A 27 25.43 5.10 -24.02
N GLY A 28 25.21 6.41 -23.92
CA GLY A 28 23.90 6.96 -23.64
C GLY A 28 22.94 6.54 -24.75
N SER A 29 21.73 6.15 -24.35
CA SER A 29 20.62 5.91 -25.26
C SER A 29 19.34 6.37 -24.60
N ASP A 30 19.06 7.66 -24.74
CA ASP A 30 17.70 8.18 -24.73
C ASP A 30 16.91 7.43 -25.82
N THR A 31 15.83 6.76 -25.45
CA THR A 31 14.50 6.82 -26.08
C THR A 31 13.61 5.64 -25.64
N ASP A 32 12.43 6.00 -25.13
CA ASP A 32 11.30 5.15 -24.80
C ASP A 32 10.84 4.27 -25.96
N LEU A 33 10.54 2.99 -25.69
CA LEU A 33 9.44 2.22 -26.29
C LEU A 33 9.08 0.99 -25.40
N ALA A 34 7.90 1.03 -24.78
CA ALA A 34 6.88 -0.05 -24.58
C ALA A 34 7.33 -1.51 -24.83
N THR A 35 7.10 -2.57 -24.02
CA THR A 35 6.04 -3.07 -23.09
C THR A 35 6.50 -4.49 -22.60
N PRO A 36 5.93 -5.15 -21.56
CA PRO A 36 4.63 -5.84 -21.61
C PRO A 36 3.73 -5.56 -20.39
N LEU A 37 2.41 -5.60 -20.62
CA LEU A 37 1.38 -5.63 -19.58
C LEU A 37 1.46 -6.94 -18.79
N ASP A 38 1.18 -6.82 -17.49
CA ASP A 38 0.52 -7.83 -16.63
C ASP A 38 1.34 -9.05 -16.19
N GLU A 39 2.03 -8.93 -15.05
CA GLU A 39 1.91 -9.85 -13.89
C GLU A 39 2.44 -9.15 -12.62
N GLY A 40 1.52 -8.60 -11.80
CA GLY A 40 1.83 -8.16 -10.42
C GLY A 40 1.68 -6.65 -10.19
N GLN A 41 0.45 -6.16 -10.11
CA GLN A 41 0.19 -4.79 -9.64
C GLN A 41 0.71 -4.63 -8.21
N ASN A 42 1.74 -3.79 -8.07
CA ASN A 42 2.30 -3.40 -6.79
C ASN A 42 1.19 -2.71 -6.00
N ASN A 43 0.72 -3.31 -4.90
CA ASN A 43 -0.42 -2.80 -4.10
C ASN A 43 -0.20 -1.40 -3.48
N CYS A 44 0.94 -0.78 -3.78
CA CYS A 44 1.49 0.47 -3.25
C CYS A 44 1.66 1.58 -4.31
N GLU A 45 1.29 1.37 -5.57
CA GLU A 45 1.22 2.44 -6.58
C GLU A 45 -0.07 3.24 -6.44
N VAL A 46 -0.26 3.85 -5.27
CA VAL A 46 -1.36 4.78 -5.00
C VAL A 46 -0.74 6.15 -4.85
N GLU A 47 -1.10 7.08 -5.73
CA GLU A 47 -0.69 8.46 -5.58
C GLU A 47 -1.46 9.11 -4.42
N PRO A 48 -0.93 10.12 -3.73
CA PRO A 48 -1.63 10.83 -2.66
C PRO A 48 -2.66 11.82 -3.23
N THR A 49 -3.50 11.35 -4.16
CA THR A 49 -4.62 12.11 -4.73
C THR A 49 -5.94 11.45 -4.37
N PHE A 50 -7.01 12.24 -4.30
CA PHE A 50 -8.34 11.71 -4.00
C PHE A 50 -8.75 10.66 -5.03
N THR A 51 -8.50 10.90 -6.32
CA THR A 51 -8.81 9.98 -7.42
C THR A 51 -8.09 8.63 -7.26
N SER A 52 -6.81 8.65 -6.88
CA SER A 52 -6.03 7.42 -6.70
C SER A 52 -6.48 6.65 -5.46
N LEU A 53 -6.71 7.35 -4.34
CA LEU A 53 -7.25 6.75 -3.13
C LEU A 53 -8.63 6.14 -3.37
N GLN A 54 -9.51 6.84 -4.08
CA GLN A 54 -10.87 6.40 -4.37
C GLN A 54 -10.87 5.07 -5.16
N THR A 55 -10.03 4.99 -6.19
CA THR A 55 -9.99 3.84 -7.12
C THR A 55 -9.19 2.66 -6.57
N SER A 56 -8.06 2.92 -5.93
CA SER A 56 -7.09 1.88 -5.56
C SER A 56 -7.13 1.49 -4.08
N TYR A 57 -7.66 2.36 -3.21
CA TYR A 57 -7.75 2.09 -1.78
C TYR A 57 -9.19 1.96 -1.27
N PHE A 58 -9.99 3.03 -1.32
CA PHE A 58 -11.34 3.07 -0.76
C PHE A 58 -12.25 2.02 -1.40
N LYS A 59 -12.29 1.96 -2.73
CA LYS A 59 -13.07 0.94 -3.45
C LYS A 59 -12.64 -0.49 -3.11
N THR A 60 -11.34 -0.73 -2.98
CA THR A 60 -10.77 -2.08 -2.88
C THR A 60 -10.72 -2.62 -1.45
N SER A 61 -10.73 -1.75 -0.45
CA SER A 61 -10.44 -2.11 0.95
C SER A 61 -11.54 -1.66 1.91
N CYS A 62 -12.29 -0.61 1.57
CA CYS A 62 -13.37 -0.08 2.41
C CYS A 62 -14.76 -0.46 1.87
N ALA A 63 -14.99 -0.27 0.56
CA ALA A 63 -16.25 -0.58 -0.09
C ALA A 63 -16.36 -2.03 -0.59
N PHE A 64 -15.24 -2.78 -0.63
CA PHE A 64 -15.17 -4.14 -1.20
C PHE A 64 -16.09 -5.17 -0.52
N GLY A 65 -16.45 -4.95 0.76
CA GLY A 65 -17.43 -5.76 1.49
C GLY A 65 -18.85 -5.19 1.50
N SER A 66 -19.12 -4.11 0.74
CA SER A 66 -20.32 -3.27 0.82
C SER A 66 -20.58 -2.60 2.18
N CYS A 67 -19.64 -2.68 3.14
CA CYS A 67 -19.82 -1.98 4.42
C CYS A 67 -19.76 -0.46 4.26
N HIS A 68 -18.94 0.04 3.34
CA HIS A 68 -18.90 1.47 3.01
C HIS A 68 -19.17 1.66 1.52
N GLY A 69 -20.19 0.98 1.00
CA GLY A 69 -20.65 1.13 -0.38
C GLY A 69 -22.07 0.58 -0.60
N GLY A 70 -22.62 0.81 -1.78
CA GLY A 70 -23.98 0.37 -2.14
C GLY A 70 -25.08 1.28 -1.60
N ASP A 71 -26.34 0.83 -1.67
CA ASP A 71 -27.51 1.70 -1.39
C ASP A 71 -27.66 2.08 0.09
N ASN A 72 -27.07 1.33 1.01
CA ASN A 72 -27.22 1.52 2.46
C ASN A 72 -25.87 1.29 3.17
N PRO A 73 -24.88 2.16 2.97
CA PRO A 73 -23.57 2.00 3.58
C PRO A 73 -23.62 2.20 5.09
N GLU A 74 -22.78 1.49 5.83
CA GLU A 74 -22.68 1.60 7.28
C GLU A 74 -22.35 3.04 7.70
N ALA A 75 -23.03 3.49 8.74
CA ALA A 75 -23.00 4.87 9.23
C ALA A 75 -23.36 5.93 8.17
N GLY A 76 -23.96 5.53 7.04
CA GLY A 76 -24.29 6.44 5.93
C GLY A 76 -23.07 6.94 5.17
N LEU A 77 -21.90 6.31 5.33
CA LEU A 77 -20.66 6.73 4.67
C LEU A 77 -20.35 5.84 3.46
N ASP A 78 -20.59 6.36 2.26
CA ASP A 78 -20.22 5.72 1.01
C ASP A 78 -18.78 6.09 0.61
N LEU A 79 -17.91 5.09 0.53
CA LEU A 79 -16.52 5.18 0.07
C LEU A 79 -16.34 4.48 -1.29
N SER A 80 -17.42 4.12 -1.97
CA SER A 80 -17.42 3.63 -3.34
C SER A 80 -17.41 4.80 -4.35
N GLU A 81 -17.50 4.49 -5.64
CA GLU A 81 -17.55 5.50 -6.71
C GLU A 81 -18.80 6.40 -6.65
N ASN A 82 -19.83 6.01 -5.88
CA ASN A 82 -21.02 6.83 -5.66
C ASN A 82 -20.85 7.84 -4.52
N GLY A 83 -19.89 7.61 -3.62
CA GLY A 83 -19.53 8.56 -2.57
C GLY A 83 -18.83 9.78 -3.15
N SER A 84 -19.08 10.96 -2.58
CA SER A 84 -18.44 12.19 -3.02
C SER A 84 -17.35 12.65 -2.06
N TYR A 85 -16.36 13.37 -2.59
CA TYR A 85 -15.38 14.11 -1.80
C TYR A 85 -16.05 14.98 -0.71
N GLY A 86 -17.20 15.58 -1.02
CA GLY A 86 -17.96 16.43 -0.10
C GLY A 86 -18.55 15.69 1.11
N ASP A 87 -18.68 14.37 1.05
CA ASP A 87 -19.18 13.54 2.15
C ASP A 87 -18.06 13.19 3.16
N LEU A 88 -16.81 13.48 2.83
CA LEU A 88 -15.62 13.14 3.63
C LEU A 88 -14.99 14.35 4.30
N ILE A 89 -14.81 15.42 3.54
CA ILE A 89 -13.98 16.53 3.97
C ILE A 89 -14.76 17.49 4.87
N ASN A 90 -14.26 17.70 6.09
CA ASN A 90 -14.91 18.54 7.10
C ASN A 90 -16.35 18.10 7.47
N VAL A 91 -16.67 16.82 7.26
CA VAL A 91 -17.95 16.23 7.64
C VAL A 91 -17.85 15.57 9.02
N GLU A 92 -18.84 15.81 9.88
CA GLU A 92 -18.91 15.18 11.20
C GLU A 92 -19.17 13.67 11.09
N ALA A 93 -18.42 12.88 11.85
CA ALA A 93 -18.60 11.44 11.92
C ALA A 93 -19.88 11.09 12.70
N VAL A 94 -20.86 10.50 12.01
CA VAL A 94 -22.20 10.19 12.57
C VAL A 94 -22.14 9.40 13.88
N LEU A 95 -21.19 8.46 13.99
CA LEU A 95 -21.05 7.60 15.17
C LEU A 95 -20.06 8.13 16.22
N ALA A 96 -19.30 9.18 15.91
CA ALA A 96 -18.30 9.76 16.80
C ALA A 96 -18.51 11.28 16.92
N PRO A 97 -19.48 11.73 17.74
CA PRO A 97 -19.81 13.15 17.88
C PRO A 97 -18.59 14.00 18.23
N GLY A 98 -18.46 15.15 17.56
CA GLY A 98 -17.32 16.05 17.71
C GLY A 98 -16.03 15.60 17.00
N ARG A 99 -16.05 14.49 16.25
CA ARG A 99 -14.96 14.09 15.35
C ARG A 99 -15.33 14.38 13.91
N ILE A 100 -14.33 14.72 13.12
CA ILE A 100 -14.46 14.99 11.68
C ILE A 100 -13.84 13.84 10.91
N LEU A 101 -14.49 13.39 9.84
CA LEU A 101 -14.03 12.27 9.01
C LEU A 101 -12.63 12.54 8.44
N VAL A 102 -12.46 13.63 7.69
CA VAL A 102 -11.16 14.11 7.22
C VAL A 102 -11.01 15.61 7.49
N ILE A 103 -9.93 15.97 8.17
CA ILE A 103 -9.52 17.35 8.44
C ILE A 103 -8.30 17.65 7.55
N PRO A 104 -8.43 18.54 6.56
CA PRO A 104 -7.31 18.96 5.73
C PRO A 104 -6.10 19.42 6.55
N ASN A 105 -4.91 18.92 6.20
CA ASN A 105 -3.62 19.19 6.86
C ASN A 105 -3.49 18.63 8.29
N ASP A 106 -4.44 17.82 8.76
CA ASP A 106 -4.42 17.28 10.12
C ASP A 106 -4.83 15.79 10.15
N PRO A 107 -3.92 14.88 9.74
CA PRO A 107 -4.19 13.45 9.75
C PRO A 107 -4.43 12.88 11.15
N ASP A 108 -3.76 13.42 12.17
CA ASP A 108 -3.80 12.89 13.53
C ASP A 108 -5.15 13.15 14.21
N ASN A 109 -5.86 14.22 13.81
CA ASN A 109 -7.22 14.48 14.27
C ASN A 109 -8.31 13.98 13.31
N SER A 110 -7.95 13.52 12.10
CA SER A 110 -8.87 12.96 11.12
C SER A 110 -9.37 11.57 11.53
N TYR A 111 -10.68 11.44 11.69
CA TYR A 111 -11.28 10.21 12.21
C TYR A 111 -11.11 9.02 11.25
N LEU A 112 -11.15 9.24 9.93
CA LEU A 112 -10.93 8.19 8.94
C LEU A 112 -9.54 7.54 9.10
N TYR A 113 -8.50 8.34 9.36
CA TYR A 113 -7.14 7.83 9.58
C TYR A 113 -7.05 7.07 10.91
N GLU A 114 -7.68 7.57 11.97
CA GLU A 114 -7.77 6.85 13.25
C GLU A 114 -8.45 5.48 13.09
N LYS A 115 -9.56 5.41 12.33
CA LYS A 115 -10.31 4.17 12.11
C LYS A 115 -9.48 3.05 11.49
N VAL A 116 -8.42 3.36 10.75
CA VAL A 116 -7.56 2.37 10.07
C VAL A 116 -6.20 2.16 10.75
N THR A 117 -5.88 2.91 11.80
CA THR A 117 -4.57 2.85 12.47
C THR A 117 -4.63 2.56 13.98
N ALA A 118 -5.73 2.93 14.66
CA ALA A 118 -5.85 2.79 16.11
C ALA A 118 -6.69 1.57 16.50
N ASN A 119 -6.20 0.81 17.50
CA ASN A 119 -6.94 -0.30 18.11
C ASN A 119 -6.91 -0.21 19.66
N PRO A 120 -8.03 0.13 20.33
CA PRO A 120 -9.29 0.57 19.74
C PRO A 120 -9.22 2.03 19.26
N PRO A 121 -10.03 2.41 18.25
CA PRO A 121 -10.30 3.81 17.96
C PRO A 121 -11.24 4.42 19.01
N ALA A 122 -11.50 5.72 18.94
CA ALA A 122 -12.37 6.45 19.87
C ALA A 122 -13.79 5.88 19.93
N VAL A 123 -14.33 5.38 18.81
CA VAL A 123 -15.62 4.70 18.75
C VAL A 123 -15.55 3.43 17.90
N GLY A 124 -16.11 2.34 18.43
CA GLY A 124 -16.21 1.04 17.77
C GLY A 124 -14.89 0.28 17.76
N ALA A 125 -14.62 -0.43 16.67
CA ALA A 125 -13.41 -1.23 16.46
C ALA A 125 -12.58 -0.69 15.29
N LEU A 126 -11.32 -1.10 15.21
CA LEU A 126 -10.45 -0.89 14.05
C LEU A 126 -11.17 -1.37 12.77
N MET A 127 -11.01 -0.63 11.68
CA MET A 127 -11.49 -1.00 10.36
C MET A 127 -10.34 -1.61 9.53
N PRO A 128 -10.60 -2.68 8.77
CA PRO A 128 -11.87 -3.45 8.70
C PRO A 128 -12.18 -4.21 10.00
N ILE A 129 -13.47 -4.39 10.31
CA ILE A 129 -13.90 -5.07 11.55
C ILE A 129 -13.38 -6.52 11.59
N GLY A 130 -12.98 -6.96 12.79
CA GLY A 130 -12.55 -8.34 13.04
C GLY A 130 -11.04 -8.54 12.92
N THR A 131 -10.30 -7.46 12.70
CA THR A 131 -8.84 -7.46 12.69
C THR A 131 -8.30 -6.93 14.03
N ALA A 132 -7.11 -7.40 14.42
CA ALA A 132 -6.42 -6.90 15.61
C ALA A 132 -5.38 -5.82 15.27
N GLU A 133 -4.97 -5.74 14.02
CA GLU A 133 -3.95 -4.83 13.50
C GLU A 133 -4.39 -4.33 12.11
N PRO A 134 -3.88 -3.18 11.64
CA PRO A 134 -4.13 -2.71 10.29
C PRO A 134 -3.77 -3.79 9.26
N VAL A 135 -4.74 -4.13 8.39
CA VAL A 135 -4.57 -5.19 7.38
C VAL A 135 -4.19 -4.65 6.02
N ASP A 136 -4.38 -3.35 5.80
CA ASP A 136 -3.95 -2.70 4.59
C ASP A 136 -2.42 -2.61 4.56
N PRO A 137 -1.80 -2.76 3.38
CA PRO A 137 -0.39 -2.48 3.19
C PRO A 137 -0.04 -1.09 3.76
N GLU A 138 1.05 -1.01 4.52
CA GLU A 138 1.48 0.24 5.18
C GLU A 138 1.59 1.42 4.20
N CYS A 139 1.96 1.14 2.95
CA CYS A 139 2.02 2.14 1.89
C CYS A 139 0.65 2.82 1.63
N ARG A 140 -0.47 2.09 1.63
CA ARG A 140 -1.80 2.70 1.42
C ARG A 140 -2.21 3.59 2.57
N ILE A 141 -1.91 3.17 3.80
CA ILE A 141 -2.13 3.96 5.01
C ILE A 141 -1.27 5.23 4.97
N LYS A 142 0.00 5.12 4.53
CA LYS A 142 0.88 6.27 4.31
C LYS A 142 0.36 7.22 3.23
N MET A 143 -0.19 6.70 2.13
CA MET A 143 -0.75 7.54 1.06
C MET A 143 -2.02 8.26 1.51
N LEU A 144 -2.91 7.59 2.26
CA LEU A 144 -4.03 8.26 2.92
C LEU A 144 -3.54 9.38 3.83
N ARG A 145 -2.54 9.11 4.67
CA ARG A 145 -1.94 10.13 5.54
C ARG A 145 -1.39 11.30 4.72
N GLN A 146 -0.59 11.02 3.71
CA GLN A 146 0.06 12.04 2.88
C GLN A 146 -0.95 12.92 2.17
N TRP A 147 -2.00 12.34 1.57
CA TRP A 147 -3.07 13.11 0.96
C TRP A 147 -3.77 14.05 1.97
N ILE A 148 -4.00 13.59 3.20
CA ILE A 148 -4.55 14.46 4.26
C ILE A 148 -3.57 15.57 4.62
N GLU A 149 -2.28 15.26 4.80
CA GLU A 149 -1.22 16.23 5.07
C GLU A 149 -1.11 17.30 3.97
N ASP A 150 -1.34 16.92 2.71
CA ASP A 150 -1.34 17.79 1.53
C ASP A 150 -2.63 18.60 1.36
N GLY A 151 -3.46 18.64 2.40
CA GLY A 151 -4.69 19.43 2.44
C GLY A 151 -5.93 18.70 1.92
N ALA A 152 -5.86 17.37 1.79
CA ALA A 152 -6.97 16.51 1.38
C ALA A 152 -7.68 17.03 0.13
N GLN A 153 -6.95 17.31 -0.95
CA GLN A 153 -7.48 17.96 -2.15
C GLN A 153 -8.35 17.01 -2.99
N ASP A 154 -9.31 17.57 -3.74
CA ASP A 154 -10.11 16.84 -4.74
C ASP A 154 -9.35 16.82 -6.08
N ASN A 155 -8.43 15.87 -6.23
CA ASN A 155 -7.44 15.80 -7.33
C ASN A 155 -7.18 14.40 -7.87
#